data_AF-A0A2W6XTV9-F1
#
_entry.id   AF-A0A2W6XTV9-F1
#
_cell.length_a   1.000
_cell.length_b   1.000
_cell.length_c   1.000
_cell.angle_alpha   90.00
_cell.angle_beta   90.00
_cell.angle_gamma   90.00
#
_symmetry.space_group_name_H-M   'P 1'
#
loop_
_entity.id
_entity.type
_entity.pdbx_description
1 polymer ?
#
loop_
_entity_poly.entity_id
_entity_poly.type
_entity_poly.pdbx_seq_one_letter_code
_entity_poly.pdbx_strand_id
1 'polypeptide(L)'
;MDGCVVPNNEPMRCFAMRVDVQPDGDLDTTRLEWFLNDTLGLNQWLMTTEWLFSDPPDQDEHGQTVPVLVPEELAIKLVLTDLEEPDQRVVGDHSVLGVEARRWRWAAFAAQPSDDAQDRFPWERAHD
;
A
#
# COMPACT_ATOMS: atom_id res chain seq x y z
N MET A 1 27.15 4.32 -20.17
CA MET A 1 26.49 2.99 -20.20
C MET A 1 25.43 3.07 -19.14
N ASP A 2 24.22 3.46 -19.54
CA ASP A 2 23.10 3.58 -18.62
C ASP A 2 22.76 2.19 -18.10
N GLY A 3 23.02 2.00 -16.81
CA GLY A 3 22.64 0.79 -16.10
C GLY A 3 21.12 0.71 -16.13
N CYS A 4 20.58 -0.23 -16.90
CA CYS A 4 19.17 -0.57 -16.84
C CYS A 4 18.93 -1.14 -15.45
N VAL A 5 18.49 -0.30 -14.52
CA VAL A 5 18.10 -0.72 -13.17
C VAL A 5 16.93 -1.66 -13.36
N VAL A 6 17.17 -2.96 -13.14
CA VAL A 6 16.09 -3.94 -13.15
C VAL A 6 15.22 -3.62 -11.93
N PRO A 7 13.91 -3.36 -12.10
CA PRO A 7 13.04 -3.06 -10.97
C PRO A 7 13.13 -4.19 -9.96
N ASN A 8 13.30 -3.86 -8.68
CA ASN A 8 13.39 -4.85 -7.63
C ASN A 8 12.02 -5.54 -7.47
N ASN A 9 11.83 -6.70 -8.07
CA ASN A 9 10.56 -7.43 -8.01
C ASN A 9 10.44 -8.21 -6.70
N GLU A 10 10.84 -7.59 -5.60
CA GLU A 10 10.55 -8.12 -4.28
C GLU A 10 9.04 -8.35 -4.14
N PRO A 11 8.67 -9.47 -3.51
CA PRO A 11 7.28 -9.79 -3.29
C PRO A 11 6.63 -8.75 -2.37
N MET A 12 5.38 -8.42 -2.68
CA MET A 12 4.61 -7.43 -1.95
C MET A 12 3.23 -7.98 -1.61
N ARG A 13 2.65 -7.43 -0.55
CA ARG A 13 1.28 -7.72 -0.12
C ARG A 13 0.47 -6.45 -0.20
N CYS A 14 -0.74 -6.55 -0.75
CA CYS A 14 -1.71 -5.48 -0.75
C CYS A 14 -2.85 -5.86 0.20
N PHE A 15 -3.11 -4.98 1.15
CA PHE A 15 -4.18 -5.14 2.12
C PHE A 15 -5.37 -4.28 1.72
N ALA A 16 -6.57 -4.81 1.91
CA ALA A 16 -7.79 -4.01 1.99
C ALA A 16 -7.89 -3.46 3.41
N MET A 17 -7.76 -2.15 3.56
CA MET A 17 -7.73 -1.49 4.86
C MET A 17 -8.93 -0.58 5.03
N ARG A 18 -9.69 -0.78 6.09
CA ARG A 18 -10.82 0.10 6.44
C ARG A 18 -10.33 1.51 6.68
N VAL A 19 -11.12 2.45 6.19
CA VAL A 19 -10.94 3.88 6.40
C VAL A 19 -12.20 4.49 6.96
N ASP A 20 -12.03 5.57 7.72
CA ASP A 20 -13.15 6.36 8.19
C ASP A 20 -13.72 7.15 7.00
N VAL A 21 -15.02 7.45 7.06
CA VAL A 21 -15.72 8.25 6.04
C VAL A 21 -16.22 9.53 6.70
N GLN A 22 -15.90 10.65 6.10
CA GLN A 22 -16.34 11.97 6.56
C GLN A 22 -17.84 12.18 6.30
N PRO A 23 -18.48 13.15 6.98
CA PRO A 23 -19.92 13.41 6.80
C PRO A 23 -20.34 13.80 5.38
N ASP A 24 -19.42 14.31 4.56
CA ASP A 24 -19.62 14.65 3.15
C ASP A 24 -19.40 13.46 2.20
N GLY A 25 -18.96 12.31 2.72
CA GLY A 25 -18.72 11.08 1.98
C GLY A 25 -17.27 10.89 1.53
N ASP A 26 -16.38 11.85 1.80
CA ASP A 26 -14.96 11.72 1.48
C ASP A 26 -14.26 10.76 2.45
N LEU A 27 -13.21 10.09 1.97
CA LEU A 27 -12.42 9.20 2.82
C LEU A 27 -11.55 10.02 3.77
N ASP A 28 -11.50 9.63 5.05
CA ASP A 28 -10.51 10.11 6.03
C ASP A 28 -9.46 9.03 6.26
N THR A 29 -8.28 9.24 5.68
CA THR A 29 -7.14 8.33 5.80
C THR A 29 -6.23 8.67 6.97
N THR A 30 -6.44 9.77 7.68
CA THR A 30 -5.48 10.32 8.65
C THR A 30 -5.08 9.29 9.73
N ARG A 31 -6.08 8.61 10.31
CA ARG A 31 -5.85 7.60 11.34
C ARG A 31 -5.16 6.35 10.79
N LEU A 32 -5.50 5.96 9.57
CA LEU A 32 -4.87 4.83 8.90
C LEU A 32 -3.39 5.14 8.61
N GLU A 33 -3.09 6.33 8.10
CA GLU A 33 -1.71 6.77 7.85
C GLU A 33 -0.88 6.80 9.13
N TRP A 34 -1.45 7.28 10.23
CA TRP A 34 -0.77 7.28 11.54
C TRP A 34 -0.46 5.85 12.00
N PHE A 35 -1.45 4.96 11.91
CA PHE A 35 -1.27 3.54 12.24
C PHE A 35 -0.18 2.88 11.38
N LEU A 36 -0.20 3.10 10.06
CA LEU A 36 0.79 2.54 9.13
C LEU A 36 2.20 3.08 9.41
N ASN A 37 2.33 4.38 9.69
CA ASN A 37 3.62 4.99 10.02
C ASN A 37 4.18 4.47 11.35
N ASP A 38 3.34 4.28 12.37
CA ASP A 38 3.76 3.72 13.66
C ASP A 38 4.12 2.23 13.53
N THR A 39 3.30 1.48 12.79
CA THR A 39 3.45 0.03 12.65
C THR A 39 4.60 -0.34 11.72
N LEU A 40 4.70 0.26 10.53
CA LEU A 40 5.63 -0.16 9.49
C LEU A 40 6.83 0.78 9.36
N GLY A 41 6.66 2.04 9.77
CA GLY A 41 7.64 3.09 9.58
C GLY A 41 7.31 3.99 8.38
N LEU A 42 7.93 5.16 8.37
CA LEU A 42 7.79 6.12 7.26
C LEU A 42 8.30 5.51 5.96
N ASN A 43 7.56 5.74 4.87
CA ASN A 43 7.87 5.26 3.52
C ASN A 43 7.90 3.73 3.36
N GLN A 44 7.39 2.95 4.32
CA GLN A 44 7.36 1.48 4.25
C GLN A 44 6.02 0.92 3.73
N TRP A 45 5.21 1.78 3.12
CA TRP A 45 3.90 1.47 2.60
C TRP A 45 3.53 2.44 1.47
N LEU A 46 2.57 2.04 0.65
CA LEU A 46 1.95 2.84 -0.40
C LEU A 46 0.44 2.66 -0.33
N MET A 47 -0.31 3.75 -0.27
CA MET A 47 -1.78 3.72 -0.28
C MET A 47 -2.30 4.41 -1.53
N THR A 48 -3.36 3.87 -2.11
CA THR A 48 -4.09 4.48 -3.24
C THR A 48 -5.59 4.41 -2.98
N THR A 49 -6.37 5.18 -3.72
CA THR A 49 -7.85 5.06 -3.72
C THR A 49 -8.36 4.09 -4.79
N GLU A 50 -7.50 3.71 -5.74
CA GLU A 50 -7.83 2.80 -6.83
C GLU A 50 -7.24 1.41 -6.60
N TRP A 51 -8.04 0.37 -6.85
CA TRP A 51 -7.59 -1.02 -6.86
C TRP A 51 -6.88 -1.35 -8.18
N LEU A 52 -5.58 -1.61 -8.11
CA LEU A 52 -4.75 -1.80 -9.31
C LEU A 52 -4.61 -3.27 -9.76
N PHE A 53 -5.39 -4.17 -9.17
CA PHE A 53 -5.47 -5.57 -9.58
C PHE A 53 -6.17 -5.74 -10.92
N SER A 54 -5.88 -6.85 -11.60
CA SER A 54 -6.67 -7.23 -12.77
C SER A 54 -8.08 -7.71 -12.39
N ASP A 55 -8.20 -8.25 -11.17
CA ASP A 55 -9.45 -8.66 -10.54
C ASP A 55 -9.47 -8.11 -9.10
N PRO A 56 -10.15 -6.99 -8.83
CA PRO A 56 -10.14 -6.36 -7.53
C PRO A 56 -10.91 -7.21 -6.50
N PRO A 57 -10.49 -7.20 -5.22
CA PRO A 57 -11.20 -7.95 -4.19
C PRO A 57 -12.62 -7.43 -3.96
N ASP A 58 -13.56 -8.35 -3.70
CA ASP A 58 -14.93 -8.01 -3.31
C ASP A 58 -14.92 -7.12 -2.06
N GLN A 59 -15.47 -5.90 -2.19
CA GLN A 59 -15.44 -4.85 -1.15
C GLN A 59 -16.68 -4.85 -0.27
N ASP A 60 -17.72 -5.60 -0.65
CA ASP A 60 -19.10 -5.21 -0.37
C ASP A 60 -19.57 -5.50 1.08
N GLU A 61 -18.79 -6.22 1.88
CA GLU A 61 -19.22 -6.63 3.23
C GLU A 61 -18.56 -5.87 4.39
N HIS A 62 -17.58 -4.98 4.12
CA HIS A 62 -16.68 -4.50 5.18
C HIS A 62 -16.57 -2.99 5.35
N GLY A 63 -17.42 -2.21 4.67
CA GLY A 63 -17.37 -0.75 4.69
C GLY A 63 -16.45 -0.19 3.60
N GLN A 64 -16.11 1.10 3.68
CA GLN A 64 -15.15 1.70 2.74
C GLN A 64 -13.74 1.23 3.07
N THR A 65 -13.01 0.80 2.05
CA THR A 65 -11.62 0.36 2.19
C THR A 65 -10.76 0.94 1.09
N VAL A 66 -9.48 1.05 1.40
CA VAL A 66 -8.45 1.45 0.45
C VAL A 66 -7.38 0.36 0.37
N PRO A 67 -6.79 0.17 -0.81
CA PRO A 67 -5.61 -0.68 -0.92
C PRO A 67 -4.39 -0.03 -0.26
N VAL A 68 -3.69 -0.84 0.53
CA VAL A 68 -2.38 -0.50 1.12
C VAL A 68 -1.37 -1.57 0.73
N LEU A 69 -0.39 -1.18 -0.06
CA LEU A 69 0.71 -2.02 -0.50
C LEU A 69 1.91 -1.90 0.45
N VAL A 70 2.50 -3.03 0.82
CA VAL A 70 3.67 -3.12 1.69
C VAL A 70 4.66 -4.20 1.19
N PRO A 71 5.96 -4.09 1.53
CA PRO A 71 6.91 -5.19 1.38
C PRO A 71 6.44 -6.46 2.09
N GLU A 72 6.61 -7.64 1.50
CA GLU A 72 6.13 -8.92 2.09
C GLU A 72 6.74 -9.19 3.48
N GLU A 73 7.99 -8.81 3.72
CA GLU A 73 8.64 -8.94 5.03
C GLU A 73 7.97 -8.13 6.16
N LEU A 74 7.25 -7.06 5.82
CA LEU A 74 6.53 -6.21 6.78
C LEU A 74 5.06 -6.59 6.91
N ALA A 75 4.53 -7.39 5.97
CA ALA A 75 3.13 -7.80 5.94
C ALA A 75 2.72 -8.54 7.22
N ILE A 76 3.56 -9.45 7.72
CA ILE A 76 3.27 -10.19 8.96
C ILE A 76 3.20 -9.24 10.15
N LYS A 77 4.09 -8.25 10.22
CA LYS A 77 4.07 -7.24 11.28
C LYS A 77 2.75 -6.47 11.29
N LEU A 78 2.32 -6.00 10.11
CA LEU A 78 1.06 -5.29 9.96
C LEU A 78 -0.13 -6.11 10.47
N VAL A 79 -0.24 -7.37 10.03
CA VAL A 79 -1.34 -8.27 10.41
C VAL A 79 -1.34 -8.53 11.92
N LEU A 80 -0.17 -8.83 12.51
CA LEU A 80 -0.10 -9.11 13.94
C LEU A 80 -0.46 -7.88 14.78
N THR A 81 0.00 -6.69 14.39
CA THR A 81 -0.35 -5.45 15.09
C THR A 81 -1.83 -5.13 14.95
N ASP A 82 -2.43 -5.29 13.77
CA ASP A 82 -3.87 -5.05 13.58
C ASP A 82 -4.75 -6.01 14.42
N LEU A 83 -4.31 -7.25 14.62
CA LEU A 83 -5.03 -8.22 15.46
C LEU A 83 -5.04 -7.86 16.96
N GLU A 84 -4.08 -7.06 17.42
CA GLU A 84 -4.02 -6.57 18.80
C GLU A 84 -4.89 -5.32 19.02
N GLU A 85 -5.33 -4.67 17.94
CA GLU A 85 -6.16 -3.48 17.99
C GLU A 85 -7.64 -3.82 18.19
N PRO A 86 -8.39 -2.99 18.95
CA PRO A 86 -9.82 -3.20 19.18
C PRO A 86 -10.65 -3.05 17.89
N ASP A 87 -10.21 -2.15 17.00
CA ASP A 87 -10.84 -1.89 15.71
C ASP A 87 -9.93 -2.43 14.59
N GLN A 88 -10.15 -3.69 14.22
CA GLN A 88 -9.41 -4.35 13.15
C GLN A 88 -9.70 -3.67 11.80
N ARG A 89 -8.61 -3.24 11.15
CA ARG A 89 -8.64 -2.48 9.89
C ARG A 89 -8.37 -3.36 8.69
N VAL A 90 -7.60 -4.44 8.85
CA VAL A 90 -7.32 -5.37 7.78
C VAL A 90 -8.55 -6.23 7.52
N VAL A 91 -9.10 -6.14 6.30
CA VAL A 91 -10.27 -6.94 5.89
C VAL A 91 -9.99 -7.83 4.71
N GLY A 92 -8.85 -7.66 4.05
CA GLY A 92 -8.40 -8.47 2.93
C GLY A 92 -6.89 -8.40 2.79
N ASP A 93 -6.30 -9.45 2.22
CA ASP A 93 -4.86 -9.57 2.04
C ASP A 93 -4.55 -10.34 0.75
N HIS A 94 -3.84 -9.68 -0.15
CA HIS A 94 -3.61 -10.12 -1.52
C HIS A 94 -2.12 -10.10 -1.85
N SER A 95 -1.60 -11.21 -2.40
CA SER A 95 -0.28 -11.19 -3.04
C SER A 95 -0.31 -10.33 -4.30
N VAL A 96 0.70 -9.49 -4.49
CA VAL A 96 0.91 -8.75 -5.73
C VAL A 96 1.91 -9.48 -6.61
N LEU A 97 1.51 -9.81 -7.85
CA LEU A 97 2.33 -10.59 -8.77
C LEU A 97 2.84 -9.74 -9.94
N GLY A 98 4.14 -9.83 -10.24
CA GLY A 98 4.78 -9.41 -11.51
C GLY A 98 4.16 -8.20 -12.22
N VAL A 99 3.23 -8.46 -13.16
CA VAL A 99 2.56 -7.43 -13.98
C VAL A 99 1.81 -6.36 -13.17
N GLU A 100 1.28 -6.73 -12.01
CA GLU A 100 0.56 -5.81 -11.12
C GLU A 100 1.53 -4.83 -10.46
N ALA A 101 2.73 -5.28 -10.09
CA ALA A 101 3.76 -4.44 -9.48
C ALA A 101 4.09 -3.21 -10.33
N ARG A 102 4.02 -3.32 -11.67
CA ARG A 102 4.23 -2.17 -12.56
C ARG A 102 3.16 -1.09 -12.42
N ARG A 103 1.90 -1.47 -12.24
CA ARG A 103 0.80 -0.51 -12.02
C ARG A 103 0.99 0.21 -10.69
N TRP A 104 1.37 -0.54 -9.66
CA TRP A 104 1.67 0.01 -8.34
C TRP A 104 2.85 0.99 -8.36
N ARG A 105 3.91 0.69 -9.12
CA ARG A 105 5.03 1.64 -9.32
C ARG A 105 4.60 2.94 -9.99
N TRP A 106 3.73 2.85 -11.00
CA TRP A 106 3.18 4.05 -11.62
C TRP A 106 2.36 4.88 -10.63
N ALA A 107 1.55 4.25 -9.78
CA ALA A 107 0.81 4.95 -8.74
C ALA A 107 1.74 5.59 -7.70
N ALA A 108 2.83 4.90 -7.30
CA ALA A 108 3.84 5.45 -6.40
C ALA A 108 4.54 6.70 -6.97
N PHE A 109 4.77 6.73 -8.28
CA PHE A 109 5.29 7.90 -8.99
C PHE A 109 4.25 9.02 -9.07
N ALA A 110 2.99 8.70 -9.40
CA ALA A 110 1.92 9.70 -9.49
C ALA A 110 1.68 10.41 -8.15
N ALA A 111 1.82 9.71 -7.03
CA ALA A 111 1.69 10.27 -5.68
C ALA A 111 2.85 11.22 -5.32
N GLN A 112 4.06 10.96 -5.80
CA GLN A 112 5.25 11.79 -5.57
C GLN A 112 6.15 11.80 -6.81
N PRO A 113 5.87 12.71 -7.77
CA PRO A 113 6.63 12.75 -9.02
C PRO A 113 8.04 13.31 -8.78
N SER A 114 9.07 12.53 -9.10
CA SER A 114 10.44 13.02 -9.25
C SER A 114 11.20 12.17 -10.26
N ASP A 115 12.23 12.75 -10.90
CA ASP A 115 13.05 12.04 -11.89
C ASP A 115 13.74 10.81 -11.26
N ASP A 116 14.07 10.88 -9.97
CA ASP A 116 14.67 9.77 -9.21
C ASP A 116 13.65 8.72 -8.75
N ALA A 117 12.34 9.03 -8.77
CA ALA A 117 11.26 8.13 -8.35
C ALA A 117 10.66 7.33 -9.50
N GLN A 118 11.12 7.52 -10.74
CA GLN A 118 10.62 6.77 -11.88
C GLN A 118 10.83 5.27 -11.63
N ASP A 119 9.72 4.53 -11.61
CA ASP A 119 9.67 3.08 -11.35
C ASP A 119 10.09 2.61 -9.94
N ARG A 120 10.12 3.51 -8.94
CA ARG A 120 10.47 3.15 -7.55
C ARG A 120 9.34 3.32 -6.53
N PHE A 121 9.21 2.32 -5.66
CA PHE A 121 8.38 2.38 -4.47
C PHE A 121 8.96 3.32 -3.40
N PRO A 122 8.14 3.79 -2.43
CA PRO A 122 8.61 4.67 -1.37
C PRO A 122 9.79 4.09 -0.57
N TRP A 123 9.77 2.79 -0.25
CA TRP A 123 10.82 2.13 0.54
C TRP A 123 12.13 1.92 -0.23
N GLU A 124 12.06 1.82 -1.56
CA GLU A 124 13.25 1.71 -2.43
C GLU A 124 14.03 3.04 -2.52
N ARG A 125 13.44 4.17 -2.10
CA ARG A 125 14.07 5.50 -2.14
C ARG A 125 14.90 5.81 -0.90
N ALA A 126 14.59 5.16 0.23
CA ALA A 126 15.21 5.47 1.52
C ALA A 126 16.62 4.85 1.69
N HIS A 127 17.07 4.06 0.72
CA HIS A 127 18.34 3.31 0.75
C HIS A 127 19.48 3.93 -0.08
N ASP A 128 19.28 5.12 -0.66
CA ASP A 128 20.33 5.90 -1.36
C ASP A 128 21.00 6.94 -0.44
#